data_AF-A0A843DB29-F1
#
_entry.id   AF-A0A843DB29-F1
#
_cell.length_a   1.000
_cell.length_b   1.000
_cell.length_c   1.000
_cell.angle_alpha   90.00
_cell.angle_beta   90.00
_cell.angle_gamma   90.00
#
_symmetry.space_group_name_H-M   'P 1'
#
loop_
_entity.id
_entity.type
_entity.pdbx_description
1 polymer ?
#
loop_
_entity_poly.entity_id
_entity_poly.type
_entity_poly.pdbx_seq_one_letter_code
_entity_poly.pdbx_strand_id
1 'polypeptide(L)'
;MECSKCRSEAVVTQAYSGLSLCMRHLISDIESKAKKEIRKKGGLASAERIFLKGDDDFRLFALRIFLSSLFLKRTDIVFVADEAEATTVFSAETLDDAACGLLDAVLEGRTAGYLNPRDKRIIAPLSVIPANEVFLYA
;
A
#
# COMPACT_ATOMS: atom_id res chain seq x y z
N MET A 1 15.06 11.46 -19.81
CA MET A 1 14.31 10.21 -20.06
C MET A 1 12.85 10.55 -20.24
N GLU A 2 12.15 9.87 -21.16
CA GLU A 2 10.74 10.14 -21.46
C GLU A 2 9.81 9.12 -20.82
N CYS A 3 8.61 9.56 -20.47
CA CYS A 3 7.57 8.70 -19.94
C CYS A 3 7.07 7.74 -21.02
N SER A 4 7.07 6.45 -20.72
CA SER A 4 6.61 5.37 -21.61
C SER A 4 5.13 5.50 -22.03
N LYS A 5 4.32 6.33 -21.35
CA LYS A 5 2.88 6.49 -21.63
C LYS A 5 2.50 7.81 -22.32
N CYS A 6 3.22 8.92 -22.10
CA CYS A 6 2.90 10.21 -22.73
C CYS A 6 4.11 11.00 -23.24
N ARG A 7 5.32 10.44 -23.19
CA ARG A 7 6.57 11.08 -23.61
C ARG A 7 7.01 12.33 -22.84
N SER A 8 6.24 12.78 -21.84
CA SER A 8 6.68 13.83 -20.90
C SER A 8 7.91 13.38 -20.09
N GLU A 9 8.62 14.32 -19.46
CA GLU A 9 9.78 13.98 -18.62
C GLU A 9 9.43 12.96 -17.52
N ALA A 10 10.21 11.87 -17.47
CA ALA A 10 10.03 10.82 -16.48
C ALA A 10 10.76 11.17 -15.17
N VAL A 11 10.10 10.90 -14.04
CA VAL A 11 10.65 11.10 -12.69
C VAL A 11 11.22 9.82 -12.09
N VAL A 12 10.82 8.66 -12.62
CA VAL A 12 11.29 7.35 -12.17
C VAL A 12 11.37 6.36 -13.33
N THR A 13 12.32 5.43 -13.24
CA THR A 13 12.39 4.24 -14.07
C THR A 13 12.25 3.01 -13.18
N GLN A 14 11.18 2.25 -13.37
CA GLN A 14 10.85 1.06 -12.59
C GLN A 14 11.69 -0.12 -13.08
N ALA A 15 12.63 -0.60 -12.26
CA ALA A 15 13.54 -1.69 -12.64
C ALA A 15 12.82 -3.01 -12.97
N TYR A 16 11.71 -3.31 -12.28
CA TYR A 16 10.97 -4.56 -12.45
C TYR A 16 10.06 -4.58 -13.69
N SER A 17 9.67 -3.43 -14.22
CA SER A 17 8.76 -3.34 -15.38
C SER A 17 9.43 -2.76 -16.63
N GLY A 18 10.57 -2.09 -16.47
CA GLY A 18 11.23 -1.32 -17.53
C GLY A 18 10.53 -0.01 -17.88
N LEU A 19 9.44 0.36 -17.19
CA LEU A 19 8.69 1.58 -17.49
C LEU A 19 9.39 2.81 -16.90
N SER A 20 9.48 3.87 -17.71
CA SER A 20 9.81 5.21 -17.22
C SER A 20 8.53 6.02 -17.11
N LEU A 21 8.23 6.58 -15.93
CA LEU A 21 6.95 7.23 -15.65
C LEU A 21 7.17 8.69 -15.25
N CYS A 22 6.37 9.59 -15.84
CA CYS A 22 6.19 10.94 -15.29
C CYS A 22 5.32 10.86 -14.03
N MET A 23 5.32 11.93 -13.22
CA MET A 23 4.61 11.95 -11.92
C MET A 23 3.14 11.51 -12.03
N ARG A 24 2.41 12.03 -13.03
CA ARG A 24 0.99 11.67 -13.25
C ARG A 24 0.79 10.16 -13.47
N HIS A 25 1.66 9.55 -14.26
CA HIS A 25 1.54 8.13 -14.57
C HIS A 25 2.11 7.23 -13.48
N LEU A 26 3.06 7.72 -12.69
CA LEU A 26 3.51 7.07 -11.46
C LEU A 26 2.36 6.99 -10.45
N ILE A 27 1.69 8.12 -10.17
CA ILE A 27 0.52 8.18 -9.27
C ILE A 27 -0.56 7.18 -9.71
N SER A 28 -0.95 7.22 -10.99
CA SER A 28 -1.96 6.30 -11.53
C SER A 28 -1.56 4.82 -11.42
N ASP A 29 -0.26 4.51 -11.61
CA ASP A 29 0.27 3.17 -11.50
C ASP A 29 0.26 2.65 -10.05
N ILE A 30 0.74 3.48 -9.11
CA ILE A 30 0.71 3.22 -7.67
C ILE A 30 -0.72 2.96 -7.19
N GLU A 31 -1.65 3.86 -7.49
CA GLU A 31 -3.05 3.68 -7.08
C GLU A 31 -3.67 2.42 -7.67
N SER A 32 -3.33 2.08 -8.93
CA SER A 32 -3.85 0.89 -9.59
C SER A 32 -3.37 -0.39 -8.92
N LYS A 33 -2.08 -0.44 -8.53
CA LYS A 33 -1.49 -1.55 -7.77
C LYS A 33 -2.08 -1.65 -6.37
N ALA A 34 -2.17 -0.55 -5.63
CA ALA A 34 -2.75 -0.53 -4.29
C ALA A 34 -4.23 -0.96 -4.28
N LYS A 35 -5.04 -0.48 -5.24
CA LYS A 35 -6.43 -0.93 -5.42
C LYS A 35 -6.50 -2.42 -5.77
N LYS A 36 -5.53 -2.95 -6.53
CA LYS A 36 -5.47 -4.39 -6.85
C LYS A 36 -5.18 -5.23 -5.59
N GLU A 37 -4.30 -4.76 -4.72
CA GLU A 37 -4.01 -5.46 -3.45
C GLU A 37 -5.21 -5.47 -2.50
N ILE A 38 -5.95 -4.35 -2.38
CA ILE A 38 -7.22 -4.34 -1.63
C ILE A 38 -8.20 -5.38 -2.18
N ARG A 39 -8.36 -5.45 -3.52
CA ARG A 39 -9.25 -6.43 -4.16
C ARG A 39 -8.80 -7.88 -3.92
N LYS A 40 -7.50 -8.18 -4.01
CA LYS A 40 -6.96 -9.52 -3.71
C LYS A 40 -7.26 -9.97 -2.29
N LYS A 41 -7.32 -9.03 -1.35
CA LYS A 41 -7.66 -9.32 0.05
C LYS A 41 -9.17 -9.41 0.31
N GLY A 42 -10.02 -9.27 -0.70
CA GLY A 42 -11.50 -9.32 -0.57
C GLY A 42 -12.24 -7.98 -0.71
N GLY A 43 -11.57 -6.88 -1.09
CA GLY A 43 -12.23 -5.58 -1.28
C GLY A 43 -12.47 -4.81 0.02
N LEU A 44 -13.54 -4.03 0.12
CA LEU A 44 -13.95 -3.40 1.38
C LEU A 44 -15.45 -3.59 1.54
N ALA A 45 -15.87 -4.02 2.73
CA ALA A 45 -17.28 -4.13 3.09
C ALA A 45 -17.90 -2.75 3.34
N SER A 46 -19.22 -2.72 3.46
CA SER A 46 -19.96 -1.54 3.95
C SER A 46 -19.73 -1.38 5.46
N ALA A 47 -19.74 -0.14 5.97
CA ALA A 47 -19.61 0.15 7.41
C ALA A 47 -18.28 -0.31 8.06
N GLU A 48 -17.15 -0.28 7.34
CA GLU A 48 -15.86 -0.69 7.89
C GLU A 48 -15.27 0.33 8.89
N ARG A 49 -14.72 -0.20 9.99
CA ARG A 49 -13.92 0.54 10.97
C ARG A 49 -12.44 0.31 10.66
N ILE A 50 -11.76 1.35 10.22
CA ILE A 50 -10.40 1.29 9.70
C ILE A 50 -9.42 1.86 10.73
N PHE A 51 -8.40 1.08 11.06
CA PHE A 51 -7.21 1.58 11.75
C PHE A 51 -6.04 1.65 10.77
N LEU A 52 -5.24 2.70 10.88
CA LEU A 52 -4.01 2.86 10.09
C LEU A 52 -2.80 2.48 10.96
N LYS A 53 -2.07 1.45 10.52
CA LYS A 53 -0.86 0.97 11.17
C LYS A 53 0.36 1.46 10.41
N GLY A 54 1.26 2.14 11.11
CA GLY A 54 2.52 2.64 10.58
C GLY A 54 3.12 3.70 11.50
N ASP A 55 4.39 4.02 11.27
CA ASP A 55 5.08 5.13 11.93
C ASP A 55 4.66 6.47 11.31
N ASP A 56 4.87 7.58 12.02
CA ASP A 56 4.58 8.93 11.52
C ASP A 56 5.64 9.39 10.51
N ASP A 57 5.64 8.75 9.33
CA ASP A 57 6.60 8.99 8.25
C ASP A 57 5.94 9.05 6.86
N PHE A 58 6.76 9.08 5.81
CA PHE A 58 6.29 9.17 4.42
C PHE A 58 5.40 7.99 3.99
N ARG A 59 5.57 6.80 4.60
CA ARG A 59 4.80 5.60 4.26
C ARG A 59 3.36 5.76 4.75
N LEU A 60 3.19 6.17 6.01
CA LEU A 60 1.87 6.45 6.56
C LEU A 60 1.22 7.66 5.87
N PHE A 61 2.00 8.68 5.52
CA PHE A 61 1.52 9.82 4.75
C PHE A 61 1.00 9.42 3.36
N ALA A 62 1.78 8.63 2.60
CA ALA A 62 1.35 8.07 1.33
C ALA A 62 0.06 7.25 1.46
N LEU A 63 -0.03 6.39 2.48
CA LEU A 63 -1.25 5.60 2.72
C LEU A 63 -2.46 6.52 2.95
N ARG A 64 -2.31 7.61 3.71
CA ARG A 64 -3.40 8.58 3.95
C ARG A 64 -3.84 9.28 2.67
N ILE A 65 -2.90 9.73 1.83
CA ILE A 65 -3.22 10.33 0.52
C ILE A 65 -4.01 9.33 -0.33
N PHE A 66 -3.52 8.10 -0.45
CA PHE A 66 -4.19 7.05 -1.22
C PHE A 66 -5.61 6.74 -0.72
N LEU A 67 -5.78 6.61 0.60
CA LEU A 67 -7.09 6.32 1.18
C LEU A 67 -8.04 7.51 1.05
N SER A 68 -7.53 8.74 1.13
CA SER A 68 -8.34 9.95 0.89
C SER A 68 -8.89 9.99 -0.54
N SER A 69 -8.10 9.57 -1.54
CA SER A 69 -8.56 9.52 -2.93
C SER A 69 -9.56 8.39 -3.16
N LEU A 70 -9.42 7.28 -2.42
CA LEU A 70 -10.30 6.12 -2.50
C LEU A 70 -11.64 6.31 -1.79
N PHE A 71 -11.65 7.00 -0.64
CA PHE A 71 -12.83 7.11 0.25
C PHE A 71 -13.56 8.44 0.17
N LEU A 72 -13.13 9.35 -0.71
CA LEU A 72 -13.75 10.67 -0.86
C LEU A 72 -15.29 10.66 -0.99
N LYS A 73 -15.87 9.56 -1.53
CA LYS A 73 -17.32 9.39 -1.74
C LYS A 73 -17.99 8.40 -0.79
N ARG A 74 -17.24 7.78 0.13
CA ARG A 74 -17.75 6.77 1.07
C ARG A 74 -17.93 7.38 2.44
N THR A 75 -19.19 7.66 2.78
CA THR A 75 -19.58 8.20 4.09
C THR A 75 -19.79 7.11 5.14
N ASP A 76 -19.72 5.85 4.75
CA ASP A 76 -19.95 4.70 5.60
C ASP A 76 -18.65 4.14 6.21
N ILE A 77 -17.49 4.73 5.92
CA ILE A 77 -16.20 4.32 6.50
C ILE A 77 -15.88 5.19 7.71
N VAL A 78 -15.41 4.57 8.80
CA VAL A 78 -15.00 5.26 10.02
C VAL A 78 -13.54 4.94 10.32
N PHE A 79 -12.71 5.96 10.50
CA PHE A 79 -11.35 5.79 11.03
C PHE A 79 -11.39 5.74 12.56
N VAL A 80 -10.74 4.74 13.14
CA VAL A 80 -10.64 4.55 14.60
C VAL A 80 -9.24 4.82 15.10
N ALA A 81 -9.12 5.29 16.33
CA ALA A 81 -7.83 5.61 16.96
C ALA A 81 -7.14 4.38 17.58
N ASP A 82 -7.91 3.34 17.93
CA ASP A 82 -7.39 2.10 18.51
C ASP A 82 -7.57 0.94 17.53
N GLU A 83 -6.50 0.15 17.33
CA GLU A 83 -6.52 -1.05 16.52
C GLU A 83 -7.55 -2.07 17.04
N ALA A 84 -7.81 -2.14 18.35
CA ALA A 84 -8.78 -3.05 18.95
C ALA A 84 -10.22 -2.81 18.47
N GLU A 85 -10.54 -1.58 18.06
CA GLU A 85 -11.87 -1.22 17.56
C GLU A 85 -12.02 -1.44 16.05
N ALA A 86 -10.96 -1.83 15.36
CA ALA A 86 -10.93 -1.92 13.91
C ALA A 86 -11.46 -3.26 13.41
N THR A 87 -12.27 -3.21 12.35
CA THR A 87 -12.62 -4.39 11.56
C THR A 87 -11.54 -4.71 10.55
N THR A 88 -10.86 -3.68 10.04
CA THR A 88 -9.81 -3.77 9.02
C THR A 88 -8.63 -2.90 9.44
N VAL A 89 -7.43 -3.45 9.33
CA VAL A 89 -6.18 -2.73 9.59
C VAL A 89 -5.50 -2.47 8.26
N PHE A 90 -5.22 -1.21 7.95
CA PHE A 90 -4.41 -0.83 6.81
C PHE A 90 -2.97 -0.58 7.26
N SER A 91 -2.03 -1.40 6.78
CA SER A 91 -0.60 -1.22 7.02
C SER A 91 0.04 -0.34 5.95
N ALA A 92 0.91 0.57 6.37
CA ALA A 92 1.70 1.44 5.51
C ALA A 92 2.93 0.76 4.88
N GLU A 93 3.15 -0.53 5.16
CA GLU A 93 4.28 -1.31 4.63
C GLU A 93 4.42 -1.20 3.10
N THR A 94 5.66 -1.01 2.67
CA THR A 94 6.10 -0.99 1.28
C THR A 94 6.61 -2.37 0.85
N LEU A 95 6.99 -2.53 -0.43
CA LEU A 95 7.61 -3.77 -0.90
C LEU A 95 8.91 -4.09 -0.15
N ASP A 96 9.71 -3.08 0.14
CA ASP A 96 10.97 -3.20 0.86
C ASP A 96 10.73 -3.73 2.29
N ASP A 97 9.73 -3.19 2.99
CA ASP A 97 9.35 -3.66 4.33
C ASP A 97 8.90 -5.12 4.32
N ALA A 98 8.04 -5.48 3.37
CA ALA A 98 7.55 -6.85 3.20
C ALA A 98 8.68 -7.83 2.85
N ALA A 99 9.63 -7.41 2.01
CA ALA A 99 10.80 -8.20 1.65
C ALA A 99 11.74 -8.40 2.85
N CYS A 100 12.04 -7.35 3.62
CA CYS A 100 12.83 -7.44 4.84
C CYS A 100 12.18 -8.38 5.87
N GLY A 101 10.88 -8.22 6.14
CA GLY A 101 10.17 -9.08 7.08
C GLY A 101 10.17 -10.55 6.68
N LEU A 102 10.10 -10.85 5.37
CA LEU A 102 10.26 -12.21 4.86
C LEU A 102 11.68 -12.75 5.10
N LEU A 103 12.71 -11.95 4.78
CA LEU A 103 14.10 -12.34 4.95
C LEU A 103 14.42 -12.61 6.43
N ASP A 104 13.98 -11.75 7.35
CA ASP A 104 14.15 -11.94 8.79
C ASP A 104 13.49 -13.24 9.25
N ALA A 105 12.26 -13.52 8.79
CA ALA A 105 11.59 -14.78 9.11
C ALA A 105 12.38 -16.01 8.61
N VAL A 106 12.92 -15.95 7.39
CA VAL A 106 13.75 -17.03 6.84
C VAL A 106 15.03 -17.21 7.63
N LEU A 107 15.72 -16.12 7.99
CA LEU A 107 16.96 -16.13 8.77
C LEU A 107 16.75 -16.70 10.18
N GLU A 108 15.58 -16.46 10.77
CA GLU A 108 15.18 -17.03 12.07
C GLU A 108 14.68 -18.48 11.96
N GLY A 109 14.80 -19.12 10.78
CA GLY A 109 14.40 -20.52 10.56
C GLY A 109 12.89 -20.73 10.51
N ARG A 110 12.08 -19.66 10.35
CA ARG A 110 10.63 -19.75 10.19
C ARG A 110 10.27 -19.89 8.70
N THR A 111 9.87 -21.08 8.27
CA THR A 111 9.23 -21.25 6.96
C THR A 111 7.75 -20.88 7.04
N ALA A 112 7.47 -19.61 6.72
CA ALA A 112 6.18 -19.02 6.32
C ALA A 112 4.88 -19.81 6.61
N GLY A 113 4.38 -19.70 7.84
CA GLY A 113 2.95 -19.79 8.13
C GLY A 113 2.27 -18.43 8.01
N TYR A 114 2.32 -17.77 6.84
CA TYR A 114 1.82 -16.39 6.65
C TYR A 114 0.30 -16.28 6.38
N LEU A 115 -0.46 -17.34 6.67
CA LEU A 115 -1.91 -17.35 6.49
C LEU A 115 -2.57 -17.84 7.78
N ASN A 116 -2.49 -17.06 8.85
CA ASN A 116 -3.34 -17.29 10.01
C ASN A 116 -4.57 -16.36 9.95
N PRO A 117 -5.79 -16.86 9.70
CA PRO A 117 -6.90 -16.01 9.26
C PRO A 117 -7.75 -15.36 10.36
N ARG A 118 -7.34 -15.29 11.64
CA ARG A 118 -8.37 -15.29 12.69
C ARG A 118 -8.66 -14.07 13.55
N ASP A 119 -7.88 -13.00 13.59
CA ASP A 119 -8.23 -11.91 14.51
C ASP A 119 -8.51 -10.54 13.86
N LYS A 120 -7.80 -10.12 12.81
CA LYS A 120 -8.09 -8.87 12.07
C LYS A 120 -7.68 -8.96 10.61
N ARG A 121 -8.46 -8.34 9.72
CA ARG A 121 -8.15 -8.28 8.29
C ARG A 121 -7.07 -7.21 8.06
N ILE A 122 -5.82 -7.65 7.88
CA ILE A 122 -4.70 -6.75 7.56
C ILE A 122 -4.58 -6.62 6.04
N ILE A 123 -4.58 -5.37 5.56
CA ILE A 123 -4.37 -5.02 4.16
C ILE A 123 -3.16 -4.07 4.11
N ALA A 124 -2.14 -4.40 3.34
CA ALA A 124 -0.99 -3.52 3.10
C ALA A 124 -0.99 -3.12 1.60
N PRO A 125 -1.72 -2.07 1.19
CA PRO A 125 -1.91 -1.75 -0.23
C PRO A 125 -0.61 -1.40 -0.94
N LEU A 126 0.36 -0.83 -0.20
CA LEU A 126 1.64 -0.37 -0.73
C LEU A 126 2.72 -1.48 -0.70
N SER A 127 2.42 -2.66 -0.14
CA SER A 127 3.39 -3.78 0.01
C SER A 127 3.88 -4.40 -1.30
N VAL A 128 3.38 -3.94 -2.44
CA VAL A 128 3.82 -4.35 -3.78
C VAL A 128 4.51 -3.23 -4.55
N ILE A 129 4.83 -2.12 -3.87
CA ILE A 129 5.39 -0.91 -4.44
C ILE A 129 6.68 -0.58 -3.68
N PRO A 130 7.81 -0.40 -4.37
CA PRO A 130 9.07 -0.01 -3.73
C PRO A 130 8.98 1.29 -2.92
N ALA A 131 9.71 1.36 -1.81
CA ALA A 131 9.72 2.51 -0.91
C ALA A 131 10.10 3.81 -1.61
N ASN A 132 11.03 3.78 -2.57
CA ASN A 132 11.43 4.96 -3.34
C ASN A 132 10.30 5.46 -4.27
N GLU A 133 9.45 4.58 -4.79
CA GLU A 133 8.27 4.98 -5.57
C GLU A 133 7.17 5.53 -4.66
N VAL A 134 6.98 4.93 -3.49
CA VAL A 134 6.05 5.44 -2.46
C VAL A 134 6.49 6.81 -1.96
N PHE A 135 7.79 7.04 -1.80
CA PHE A 135 8.34 8.34 -1.41
C PHE A 135 8.05 9.44 -2.44
N LEU A 136 8.08 9.13 -3.74
CA LEU A 136 7.71 10.09 -4.79
C LEU A 136 6.21 10.39 -4.85
N TYR A 137 5.38 9.51 -4.27
CA TYR A 137 3.93 9.66 -4.21
C TYR A 137 3.46 10.45 -2.98
N ALA A 138 4.21 10.36 -1.88
CA ALA A 138 4.01 11.09 -0.64
C ALA A 138 4.20 12.59 -0.84
#